data_AF-A0A3D1A9Y8-F1
#
_entry.id   AF-A0A3D1A9Y8-F1
#
_cell.length_a   1.000
_cell.length_b   1.000
_cell.length_c   1.000
_cell.angle_alpha   90.00
_cell.angle_beta   90.00
_cell.angle_gamma   90.00
#
_symmetry.space_group_name_H-M   'P 1'
#
loop_
_entity.id
_entity.type
_entity.pdbx_description
1 polymer ?
#
loop_
_entity_poly.entity_id
_entity_poly.type
_entity_poly.pdbx_seq_one_letter_code
_entity_poly.pdbx_strand_id
1 'polypeptide(L)'
;MILINCDIGEQGHLHEGDRALMEFIHIANIACDGHAGDRESVAAFRALAEQRGVRIAAHLSYPDKPNFGRASMQISDEDLLAALDAQLALLPGVTLVKLHGALYNQACRDAKLAALLAGWLQRSGVLGVLAPADSELAAAVYKLGITVLREAFLDRRYSYDEAAGHLRLVCRSAPNAVITDVNEALAQADEIIQRGRINVSGDPAKPSWKNIKADTVCIHSDSAIALELARRLRPAIEQAEKAAAASGVRGNIRLVKPGFCGTAGLPAYGRQHIGVSPGGAMDCFSLRRGNLMLGNPENSPALEILGPPELELLTPGCFVLTGARLEAFLHHGTGEPSPVEHSRVYAGEAGDRITFGNKLYGLQTYFCFRGRDGGGPGPGEAVPFASVSGWADPQGRIRVIPGPEYKCLKQPGLFFLTQWHTTFKMDKMGIRLAGEPGLTCNMGNMISGAVADGTIQLTPESPIILLRHRQTTGGYPRIFNVISADIDLLGQYAPNQPIHFALVTLEQAREFARQKEAVLEKLRQAA
;
A
#
# COMPACT_ATOMS: atom_id res chain seq x y z
N MET A 1 -10.36 1.26 -6.68
CA MET A 1 -11.54 1.99 -6.19
C MET A 1 -11.18 3.47 -6.19
N ILE A 2 -11.89 4.26 -6.98
CA ILE A 2 -11.75 5.72 -7.00
C ILE A 2 -12.60 6.30 -5.87
N LEU A 3 -12.08 7.27 -5.14
CA LEU A 3 -12.77 7.88 -3.99
C LEU A 3 -13.24 9.28 -4.37
N ILE A 4 -14.41 9.68 -3.88
CA ILE A 4 -14.89 11.06 -4.01
C ILE A 4 -14.40 11.85 -2.80
N ASN A 5 -13.67 12.93 -3.03
CA ASN A 5 -13.31 13.91 -2.01
C ASN A 5 -14.00 15.25 -2.28
N CYS A 6 -14.24 16.05 -1.24
CA CYS A 6 -14.84 17.37 -1.38
C CYS A 6 -14.32 18.33 -0.30
N ASP A 7 -14.18 19.60 -0.66
CA ASP A 7 -13.78 20.67 0.23
C ASP A 7 -15.01 21.14 1.02
N ILE A 8 -14.99 21.03 2.34
CA ILE A 8 -16.17 21.15 3.23
C ILE A 8 -15.88 22.19 4.32
N GLY A 9 -16.91 22.95 4.73
CA GLY A 9 -16.78 23.99 5.75
C GLY A 9 -16.29 25.33 5.20
N GLU A 10 -16.21 25.44 3.87
CA GLU A 10 -15.84 26.65 3.15
C GLU A 10 -16.93 27.73 3.19
N GLN A 11 -18.20 27.31 3.37
CA GLN A 11 -19.39 28.18 3.38
C GLN A 11 -19.92 28.46 4.80
N GLY A 12 -19.15 28.13 5.84
CA GLY A 12 -19.48 28.39 7.23
C GLY A 12 -20.11 27.20 7.97
N HIS A 13 -20.55 27.45 9.20
CA HIS A 13 -21.02 26.42 10.12
C HIS A 13 -22.23 25.64 9.56
N LEU A 14 -22.06 24.34 9.34
CA LEU A 14 -23.13 23.41 8.93
C LEU A 14 -23.98 23.91 7.75
N HIS A 15 -23.33 24.58 6.78
CA HIS A 15 -23.96 24.99 5.53
C HIS A 15 -24.72 23.84 4.86
N GLU A 16 -25.92 24.11 4.35
CA GLU A 16 -26.85 23.08 3.85
C GLU A 16 -26.24 22.27 2.70
N GLY A 17 -25.58 22.95 1.75
CA GLY A 17 -24.92 22.29 0.61
C GLY A 17 -23.80 21.34 1.06
N ASP A 18 -22.94 21.80 1.97
CA ASP A 18 -21.82 21.02 2.51
C ASP A 18 -22.33 19.79 3.28
N ARG A 19 -23.40 19.96 4.08
CA ARG A 19 -24.05 18.84 4.79
C ARG A 19 -24.66 17.81 3.83
N ALA A 20 -25.28 18.26 2.76
CA ALA A 20 -25.87 17.37 1.77
C ALA A 20 -24.76 16.57 1.03
N LEU A 21 -23.64 17.21 0.71
CA LEU A 21 -22.49 16.55 0.07
C LEU A 21 -21.90 15.41 0.91
N MET A 22 -21.93 15.53 2.25
CA MET A 22 -21.44 14.49 3.17
C MET A 22 -22.14 13.12 3.01
N GLU A 23 -23.27 13.02 2.30
CA GLU A 23 -23.94 11.73 2.00
C GLU A 23 -23.27 10.97 0.85
N PHE A 24 -22.59 11.68 -0.04
CA PHE A 24 -22.11 11.14 -1.31
C PHE A 24 -20.59 11.00 -1.37
N ILE A 25 -19.85 11.70 -0.51
CA ILE A 25 -18.39 11.70 -0.51
C ILE A 25 -17.78 10.60 0.37
N HIS A 26 -16.49 10.33 0.17
CA HIS A 26 -15.70 9.38 0.95
C HIS A 26 -14.69 10.07 1.86
N ILE A 27 -14.23 11.26 1.45
CA ILE A 27 -13.27 12.09 2.18
C ILE A 27 -13.80 13.52 2.22
N ALA A 28 -13.88 14.11 3.40
CA ALA A 28 -14.18 15.52 3.63
C ALA A 28 -12.87 16.25 3.93
N ASN A 29 -12.47 17.19 3.06
CA ASN A 29 -11.37 18.10 3.30
C ASN A 29 -11.95 19.29 4.07
N ILE A 30 -11.87 19.26 5.40
CA ILE A 30 -12.51 20.25 6.27
C ILE A 30 -11.64 21.50 6.34
N ALA A 31 -12.20 22.66 5.97
CA ALA A 31 -11.54 23.96 6.04
C ALA A 31 -11.17 24.32 7.49
N CYS A 32 -9.87 24.35 7.78
CA CYS A 32 -9.34 24.52 9.13
C CYS A 32 -8.80 25.93 9.36
N ASP A 33 -9.60 26.97 9.12
CA ASP A 33 -9.15 28.37 9.15
C ASP A 33 -8.24 28.71 7.93
N GLY A 34 -7.53 29.84 7.98
CA GLY A 34 -6.62 30.30 6.94
C GLY A 34 -7.33 30.92 5.73
N HIS A 35 -8.13 30.14 5.02
CA HIS A 35 -8.94 30.57 3.88
C HIS A 35 -10.43 30.63 4.22
N ALA A 36 -10.91 29.67 5.01
CA ALA A 36 -12.29 29.54 5.45
C ALA A 36 -12.37 28.64 6.69
N GLY A 37 -13.54 28.61 7.33
CA GLY A 37 -13.76 27.82 8.55
C GLY A 37 -13.28 28.50 9.83
N ASP A 38 -13.73 27.93 10.94
CA ASP A 38 -13.41 28.34 12.30
C ASP A 38 -13.56 27.13 13.25
N ARG A 39 -13.30 27.32 14.54
CA ARG A 39 -13.37 26.23 15.53
C ARG A 39 -14.76 25.58 15.60
N GLU A 40 -15.83 26.35 15.43
CA GLU A 40 -17.19 25.84 15.53
C GLU A 40 -17.57 25.03 14.29
N SER A 41 -17.23 25.52 13.09
CA SER A 41 -17.49 24.80 11.83
C SER A 41 -16.67 23.51 11.76
N VAL A 42 -15.39 23.56 12.13
CA VAL A 42 -14.50 22.39 12.15
C VAL A 42 -15.02 21.30 13.08
N ALA A 43 -15.40 21.66 14.31
CA ALA A 43 -15.95 20.70 15.28
C ALA A 43 -17.26 20.06 14.77
N ALA A 44 -18.14 20.86 14.16
CA ALA A 44 -19.42 20.36 13.65
C ALA A 44 -19.26 19.41 12.46
N PHE A 45 -18.40 19.74 11.48
CA PHE A 45 -18.15 18.86 10.34
C PHE A 45 -17.35 17.62 10.71
N ARG A 46 -16.45 17.69 11.70
CA ARG A 46 -15.80 16.51 12.27
C ARG A 46 -16.83 15.54 12.84
N ALA A 47 -17.73 16.01 13.69
CA ALA A 47 -18.77 15.19 14.30
C ALA A 47 -19.67 14.55 13.22
N LEU A 48 -20.04 15.32 12.19
CA LEU A 48 -20.85 14.83 11.08
C LEU A 48 -20.11 13.76 10.24
N ALA A 49 -18.81 13.96 10.00
CA ALA A 49 -17.99 13.00 9.27
C ALA A 49 -17.87 11.67 10.03
N GLU A 50 -17.61 11.73 11.35
CA GLU A 50 -17.55 10.57 12.23
C GLU A 50 -18.89 9.82 12.27
N GLN A 51 -20.01 10.54 12.38
CA GLN A 51 -21.35 9.95 12.35
C GLN A 51 -21.64 9.20 11.04
N ARG A 52 -21.14 9.71 9.91
CA ARG A 52 -21.39 9.16 8.56
C ARG A 52 -20.31 8.21 8.06
N GLY A 53 -19.26 7.97 8.84
CA GLY A 53 -18.11 7.15 8.43
C GLY A 53 -17.32 7.76 7.26
N VAL A 54 -17.35 9.09 7.10
CA VAL A 54 -16.58 9.83 6.09
C VAL A 54 -15.18 10.09 6.63
N ARG A 55 -14.15 9.82 5.82
CA ARG A 55 -12.76 10.12 6.20
C ARG A 55 -12.51 11.62 6.25
N ILE A 56 -11.63 12.07 7.13
CA ILE A 56 -11.35 13.48 7.34
C ILE A 56 -9.94 13.79 6.84
N ALA A 57 -9.81 14.89 6.08
CA ALA A 57 -8.54 15.54 5.80
C ALA A 57 -8.59 16.98 6.30
N ALA A 58 -7.47 17.50 6.81
CA ALA A 58 -7.35 18.92 7.12
C ALA A 58 -7.10 19.69 5.83
N HIS A 59 -7.97 20.66 5.52
CA HIS A 59 -7.87 21.52 4.34
C HIS A 59 -7.18 22.83 4.72
N LEU A 60 -5.91 22.94 4.38
CA LEU A 60 -4.99 23.96 4.89
C LEU A 60 -4.56 24.93 3.80
N SER A 61 -4.28 26.18 4.16
CA SER A 61 -4.05 27.25 3.20
C SER A 61 -3.04 28.29 3.68
N TYR A 62 -2.69 29.24 2.82
CA TYR A 62 -2.17 30.52 3.30
C TYR A 62 -3.20 31.21 4.21
N PRO A 63 -2.76 31.98 5.23
CA PRO A 63 -3.64 32.73 6.12
C PRO A 63 -4.23 33.97 5.41
N ASP A 64 -5.07 33.73 4.41
CA ASP A 64 -5.58 34.71 3.46
C ASP A 64 -7.10 34.58 3.27
N LYS A 65 -7.86 34.74 4.36
CA LYS A 65 -9.33 34.75 4.32
C LYS A 65 -9.92 35.76 3.31
N PRO A 66 -9.41 37.01 3.21
CA PRO A 66 -10.01 37.99 2.30
C PRO A 66 -10.01 37.56 0.83
N ASN A 67 -9.02 36.78 0.40
CA ASN A 67 -8.96 36.22 -0.96
C ASN A 67 -9.19 34.71 -1.00
N PHE A 68 -9.75 34.14 0.08
CA PHE A 68 -10.09 32.72 0.18
C PHE A 68 -8.88 31.79 -0.07
N GLY A 69 -7.68 32.21 0.33
CA GLY A 69 -6.43 31.47 0.13
C GLY A 69 -6.01 31.35 -1.33
N ARG A 70 -6.60 32.12 -2.26
CA ARG A 70 -6.35 32.03 -3.70
C ARG A 70 -5.23 32.95 -4.17
N ALA A 71 -4.78 33.90 -3.35
CA ALA A 71 -3.64 34.74 -3.68
C ALA A 71 -2.33 34.11 -3.19
N SER A 72 -1.29 34.21 -4.03
CA SER A 72 0.08 33.91 -3.59
C SER A 72 0.50 34.93 -2.54
N MET A 73 1.06 34.48 -1.43
CA MET A 73 1.47 35.34 -0.33
C MET A 73 2.99 35.34 -0.18
N GLN A 74 3.57 36.52 0.01
CA GLN A 74 4.96 36.66 0.46
C GLN A 74 4.96 36.56 1.98
N ILE A 75 5.28 35.37 2.49
CA ILE A 75 5.31 35.03 3.91
C ILE A 75 6.63 34.29 4.19
N SER A 76 7.20 34.47 5.39
CA SER A 76 8.42 33.75 5.77
C SER A 76 8.13 32.25 5.95
N ASP A 77 9.14 31.40 5.76
CA ASP A 77 9.00 29.95 5.99
C ASP A 77 8.52 29.67 7.43
N GLU A 78 9.01 30.42 8.42
CA GLU A 78 8.64 30.28 9.83
C GLU A 78 7.17 30.64 10.08
N ASP A 79 6.72 31.80 9.57
CA ASP A 79 5.35 32.26 9.73
C ASP A 79 4.35 31.35 9.00
N LEU A 80 4.74 30.83 7.82
CA LEU A 80 3.92 29.88 7.08
C LEU A 80 3.72 28.59 7.88
N LEU A 81 4.80 28.01 8.42
CA LEU A 81 4.69 26.78 9.21
C LEU A 81 3.90 27.00 10.50
N ALA A 82 4.10 28.13 11.18
CA ALA A 82 3.31 28.49 12.36
C ALA A 82 1.81 28.64 12.05
N ALA A 83 1.47 29.25 10.90
CA ALA A 83 0.08 29.36 10.45
C ALA A 83 -0.51 27.97 10.13
N LEU A 84 0.26 27.05 9.55
CA LEU A 84 -0.19 25.69 9.27
C LEU A 84 -0.35 24.86 10.55
N ASP A 85 0.52 25.03 11.54
CA ASP A 85 0.38 24.40 12.85
C ASP A 85 -0.91 24.86 13.56
N ALA A 86 -1.21 26.16 13.52
CA ALA A 86 -2.44 26.71 14.08
C ALA A 86 -3.70 26.14 13.39
N GLN A 87 -3.69 26.03 12.07
CA GLN A 87 -4.78 25.43 11.31
C GLN A 87 -4.92 23.93 11.62
N LEU A 88 -3.82 23.17 11.61
CA LEU A 88 -3.84 21.72 11.90
C LEU A 88 -4.32 21.42 13.32
N ALA A 89 -3.99 22.28 14.30
CA ALA A 89 -4.42 22.15 15.69
C ALA A 89 -5.95 22.20 15.88
N LEU A 90 -6.71 22.73 14.91
CA LEU A 90 -8.18 22.68 14.94
C LEU A 90 -8.74 21.27 14.69
N LEU A 91 -7.96 20.37 14.08
CA LEU A 91 -8.31 18.97 13.84
C LEU A 91 -7.31 18.01 14.49
N PRO A 92 -7.29 17.89 15.83
CA PRO A 92 -6.35 17.03 16.52
C PRO A 92 -6.54 15.55 16.13
N GLY A 93 -5.42 14.89 15.82
CA GLY A 93 -5.36 13.47 15.45
C GLY A 93 -5.61 13.17 13.97
N VAL A 94 -5.85 14.19 13.13
CA VAL A 94 -5.98 14.00 11.68
C VAL A 94 -4.62 13.62 11.06
N THR A 95 -4.61 12.61 10.19
CA THR A 95 -3.39 12.10 9.56
C THR A 95 -3.35 12.32 8.05
N LEU A 96 -4.34 13.03 7.51
CA LEU A 96 -4.49 13.31 6.09
C LEU A 96 -4.64 14.82 5.88
N VAL A 97 -3.90 15.38 4.93
CA VAL A 97 -3.92 16.81 4.63
C VAL A 97 -4.25 17.04 3.16
N LYS A 98 -5.01 18.08 2.85
CA LYS A 98 -5.12 18.66 1.52
C LYS A 98 -4.74 20.13 1.61
N LEU A 99 -3.84 20.58 0.75
CA LEU A 99 -3.55 22.00 0.65
C LEU A 99 -4.59 22.67 -0.25
N HIS A 100 -4.86 23.94 0.01
CA HIS A 100 -5.86 24.73 -0.70
C HIS A 100 -5.21 25.82 -1.57
N GLY A 101 -5.94 26.22 -2.61
CA GLY A 101 -5.74 27.49 -3.29
C GLY A 101 -4.31 27.72 -3.80
N ALA A 102 -3.75 28.89 -3.52
CA ALA A 102 -2.42 29.26 -3.99
C ALA A 102 -1.32 28.38 -3.38
N LEU A 103 -1.42 28.01 -2.10
CA LEU A 103 -0.45 27.15 -1.43
C LEU A 103 -0.34 25.79 -2.12
N TYR A 104 -1.48 25.17 -2.43
CA TYR A 104 -1.53 23.92 -3.19
C TYR A 104 -0.84 24.04 -4.56
N ASN A 105 -1.22 25.06 -5.33
CA ASN A 105 -0.72 25.22 -6.69
C ASN A 105 0.78 25.56 -6.73
N GLN A 106 1.28 26.31 -5.76
CA GLN A 106 2.71 26.61 -5.62
C GLN A 106 3.49 25.39 -5.17
N ALA A 107 3.01 24.66 -4.15
CA ALA A 107 3.65 23.43 -3.67
C ALA A 107 3.75 22.36 -4.75
N CYS A 108 2.82 22.34 -5.72
CA CYS A 108 2.90 21.43 -6.85
C CYS A 108 4.04 21.74 -7.84
N ARG A 109 4.64 22.94 -7.80
CA ARG A 109 5.59 23.45 -8.82
C ARG A 109 6.93 23.89 -8.25
N ASP A 110 6.95 24.36 -7.02
CA ASP A 110 8.16 24.86 -6.36
C ASP A 110 8.76 23.75 -5.49
N ALA A 111 9.86 23.17 -5.95
CA ALA A 111 10.57 22.10 -5.27
C ALA A 111 11.06 22.51 -3.86
N LYS A 112 11.40 23.78 -3.64
CA LYS A 112 11.87 24.27 -2.35
C LYS A 112 10.69 24.33 -1.36
N LEU A 113 9.58 24.91 -1.78
CA LEU A 113 8.36 24.95 -0.97
C LEU A 113 7.82 23.54 -0.70
N ALA A 114 7.83 22.66 -1.70
CA ALA A 114 7.44 21.27 -1.56
C ALA A 114 8.29 20.53 -0.52
N ALA A 115 9.62 20.71 -0.54
CA ALA A 115 10.53 20.10 0.44
C ALA A 115 10.29 20.63 1.86
N LEU A 116 10.07 21.96 2.01
CA LEU A 116 9.73 22.58 3.29
C LEU A 116 8.45 21.96 3.88
N LEU A 117 7.38 21.90 3.07
CA LEU A 117 6.08 21.35 3.46
C LEU A 117 6.16 19.85 3.74
N ALA A 118 6.89 19.08 2.95
CA ALA A 118 7.08 17.65 3.19
C ALA A 118 7.78 17.38 4.53
N GLY A 119 8.81 18.15 4.86
CA GLY A 119 9.48 18.08 6.15
C GLY A 119 8.57 18.47 7.31
N TRP A 120 7.73 19.49 7.12
CA TRP A 120 6.70 19.87 8.12
C TRP A 120 5.66 18.75 8.30
N LEU A 121 5.05 18.24 7.23
CA LEU A 121 4.07 17.15 7.27
C LEU A 121 4.60 15.93 8.05
N GLN A 122 5.85 15.54 7.80
CA GLN A 122 6.49 14.42 8.51
C GLN A 122 6.61 14.69 10.01
N ARG A 123 7.08 15.88 10.42
CA ARG A 123 7.23 16.25 11.84
C ARG A 123 5.88 16.39 12.55
N SER A 124 4.85 16.82 11.83
CA SER A 124 3.49 16.98 12.35
C SER A 124 2.71 15.66 12.42
N GLY A 125 3.33 14.52 12.10
CA GLY A 125 2.72 13.19 12.20
C GLY A 125 1.68 12.90 11.11
N VAL A 126 1.69 13.66 10.01
CA VAL A 126 0.79 13.44 8.87
C VAL A 126 1.28 12.23 8.07
N LEU A 127 0.36 11.31 7.77
CA LEU A 127 0.66 10.05 7.08
C LEU A 127 0.27 10.06 5.61
N GLY A 128 -0.57 11.01 5.19
CA GLY A 128 -0.89 11.17 3.77
C GLY A 128 -1.29 12.59 3.36
N VAL A 129 -1.19 12.85 2.05
CA VAL A 129 -1.58 14.11 1.43
C VAL A 129 -2.38 13.87 0.15
N LEU A 130 -3.35 14.76 -0.15
CA LEU A 130 -4.00 14.82 -1.46
C LEU A 130 -3.21 15.78 -2.36
N ALA A 131 -2.70 15.26 -3.48
CA ALA A 131 -1.93 16.04 -4.46
C ALA A 131 -2.00 15.40 -5.85
N PRO A 132 -1.71 16.14 -6.93
CA PRO A 132 -1.57 15.54 -8.26
C PRO A 132 -0.37 14.59 -8.29
N ALA A 133 -0.50 13.48 -9.03
CA ALA A 133 0.53 12.45 -9.10
C ALA A 133 1.90 12.99 -9.56
N ASP A 134 1.88 13.88 -10.54
CA ASP A 134 3.08 14.44 -11.19
C ASP A 134 3.33 15.87 -10.66
N SER A 135 3.61 15.99 -9.36
CA SER A 135 3.84 17.28 -8.68
C SER A 135 5.07 17.26 -7.78
N GLU A 136 5.69 18.43 -7.58
CA GLU A 136 6.84 18.59 -6.67
C GLU A 136 6.49 18.17 -5.23
N LEU A 137 5.28 18.49 -4.77
CA LEU A 137 4.77 18.05 -3.47
C LEU A 137 4.73 16.52 -3.37
N ALA A 138 4.15 15.84 -4.36
CA ALA A 138 4.11 14.37 -4.39
C ALA A 138 5.52 13.77 -4.37
N ALA A 139 6.43 14.29 -5.20
CA ALA A 139 7.82 13.85 -5.26
C ALA A 139 8.57 14.06 -3.93
N ALA A 140 8.32 15.17 -3.23
CA ALA A 140 8.96 15.49 -1.95
C ALA A 140 8.47 14.56 -0.82
N VAL A 141 7.15 14.33 -0.72
CA VAL A 141 6.58 13.52 0.37
C VAL A 141 6.84 12.02 0.20
N TYR A 142 6.95 11.51 -1.04
CA TYR A 142 7.34 10.12 -1.30
C TYR A 142 8.70 9.77 -0.70
N LYS A 143 9.67 10.68 -0.77
CA LYS A 143 11.02 10.50 -0.19
C LYS A 143 11.00 10.33 1.33
N LEU A 144 9.93 10.77 1.99
CA LEU A 144 9.75 10.72 3.44
C LEU A 144 8.78 9.62 3.89
N GLY A 145 8.31 8.77 2.96
CA GLY A 145 7.39 7.66 3.25
C GLY A 145 5.94 8.09 3.53
N ILE A 146 5.57 9.33 3.20
CA ILE A 146 4.20 9.83 3.32
C ILE A 146 3.40 9.38 2.08
N THR A 147 2.17 8.92 2.31
CA THR A 147 1.30 8.43 1.23
C THR A 147 0.70 9.59 0.43
N VAL A 148 0.71 9.51 -0.90
CA VAL A 148 -0.02 10.45 -1.77
C VAL A 148 -1.32 9.80 -2.23
N LEU A 149 -2.45 10.43 -1.96
CA LEU A 149 -3.71 10.16 -2.64
C LEU A 149 -3.76 11.04 -3.89
N ARG A 150 -3.59 10.42 -5.06
CA ARG A 150 -3.49 11.15 -6.33
C ARG A 150 -4.84 11.77 -6.67
N GLU A 151 -4.87 13.09 -6.81
CA GLU A 151 -6.11 13.83 -6.96
C GLU A 151 -6.34 14.30 -8.40
N ALA A 152 -7.57 14.12 -8.88
CA ALA A 152 -8.11 14.77 -10.07
C ALA A 152 -9.35 15.60 -9.71
N PHE A 153 -9.66 16.62 -10.51
CA PHE A 153 -10.77 17.54 -10.29
C PHE A 153 -11.83 17.36 -11.37
N LEU A 154 -13.09 17.25 -10.99
CA LEU A 154 -14.19 16.98 -11.94
C LEU A 154 -14.85 18.25 -12.48
N ASP A 155 -14.78 19.33 -11.71
CA ASP A 155 -15.40 20.62 -11.99
C ASP A 155 -14.40 21.64 -12.56
N ARG A 156 -13.18 21.20 -12.90
CA ARG A 156 -12.10 22.06 -13.39
C ARG A 156 -11.54 21.55 -14.71
N ARG A 157 -11.14 22.49 -15.56
CA ARG A 157 -10.39 22.20 -16.78
C ARG A 157 -8.90 22.09 -16.53
N TYR A 158 -8.25 21.32 -17.39
CA TYR A 158 -6.82 21.10 -17.38
C TYR A 158 -6.16 21.75 -18.60
N SER A 159 -4.89 22.07 -18.40
CA SER A 159 -3.91 22.47 -19.40
C SER A 159 -2.69 21.58 -19.24
N TYR A 160 -1.84 21.53 -20.25
CA TYR A 160 -0.60 20.74 -20.21
C TYR A 160 0.60 21.66 -20.40
N ASP A 161 1.56 21.57 -19.49
CA ASP A 161 2.84 22.25 -19.62
C ASP A 161 3.81 21.32 -20.36
N GLU A 162 4.04 21.60 -21.65
CA GLU A 162 4.93 20.81 -22.49
C GLU A 162 6.40 20.88 -22.03
N ALA A 163 6.83 21.96 -21.37
CA ALA A 163 8.21 22.10 -20.90
C ALA A 163 8.47 21.30 -19.61
N ALA A 164 7.50 21.29 -18.69
CA ALA A 164 7.56 20.51 -17.46
C ALA A 164 7.09 19.07 -17.62
N GLY A 165 6.32 18.77 -18.69
CA GLY A 165 5.69 17.46 -18.89
C GLY A 165 4.54 17.18 -17.91
N HIS A 166 3.93 18.23 -17.32
CA HIS A 166 2.98 18.10 -16.21
C HIS A 166 1.59 18.64 -16.55
N LEU A 167 0.56 18.00 -16.00
CA LEU A 167 -0.82 18.50 -16.00
C LEU A 167 -0.97 19.68 -15.05
N ARG A 168 -1.74 20.69 -15.46
CA ARG A 168 -2.04 21.88 -14.66
C ARG A 168 -3.51 22.22 -14.73
N LEU A 169 -4.08 22.64 -13.60
CA LEU A 169 -5.41 23.25 -13.63
C LEU A 169 -5.36 24.60 -14.35
N VAL A 170 -6.35 24.84 -15.21
CA VAL A 170 -6.57 26.15 -15.82
C VAL A 170 -6.89 27.15 -14.69
N CYS A 171 -6.29 28.34 -14.76
CA CYS A 171 -6.49 29.39 -13.75
C CYS A 171 -7.99 29.70 -13.58
N ARG A 172 -8.50 29.76 -12.34
CA ARG A 172 -9.95 29.95 -12.09
C ARG A 172 -10.51 31.24 -12.73
N SER A 173 -9.70 32.28 -12.90
CA SER A 173 -10.11 33.53 -13.53
C SER A 173 -10.18 33.47 -15.07
N ALA A 174 -9.66 32.41 -15.68
CA ALA A 174 -9.72 32.25 -17.13
C ALA A 174 -11.16 31.86 -17.56
N PRO A 175 -11.60 32.31 -18.75
CA PRO A 175 -12.87 31.87 -19.32
C PRO A 175 -12.94 30.34 -19.39
N ASN A 176 -14.11 29.78 -19.05
CA ASN A 176 -14.39 28.34 -19.07
C ASN A 176 -13.49 27.48 -18.15
N ALA A 177 -12.76 28.05 -17.20
CA ALA A 177 -11.87 27.28 -16.30
C ALA A 177 -12.62 26.32 -15.35
N VAL A 178 -13.89 26.62 -15.07
CA VAL A 178 -14.80 25.84 -14.24
C VAL A 178 -15.86 25.21 -15.14
N ILE A 179 -16.13 23.93 -14.95
CA ILE A 179 -17.18 23.20 -15.66
C ILE A 179 -18.49 23.44 -14.93
N THR A 180 -19.47 24.03 -15.61
CA THR A 180 -20.78 24.39 -15.04
C THR A 180 -21.90 23.45 -15.51
N ASP A 181 -21.62 22.51 -16.41
CA ASP A 181 -22.56 21.46 -16.83
C ASP A 181 -22.22 20.14 -16.11
N VAL A 182 -23.18 19.60 -15.36
CA VAL A 182 -23.05 18.31 -14.65
C VAL A 182 -22.72 17.18 -15.63
N ASN A 183 -23.31 17.17 -16.82
CA ASN A 183 -23.10 16.10 -17.80
C ASN A 183 -21.68 16.15 -18.36
N GLU A 184 -21.12 17.35 -18.56
CA GLU A 184 -19.73 17.50 -18.95
C GLU A 184 -18.78 17.01 -17.85
N ALA A 185 -19.03 17.37 -16.58
CA ALA A 185 -18.24 16.91 -15.46
C ALA A 185 -18.32 15.38 -15.27
N LEU A 186 -19.49 14.76 -15.51
CA LEU A 186 -19.65 13.31 -15.50
C LEU A 186 -18.93 12.63 -16.67
N ALA A 187 -18.93 13.22 -17.86
CA ALA A 187 -18.16 12.71 -19.00
C ALA A 187 -16.65 12.78 -18.71
N GLN A 188 -16.18 13.87 -18.09
CA GLN A 188 -14.80 13.97 -17.60
C GLN A 188 -14.48 12.91 -16.54
N ALA A 189 -15.42 12.65 -15.61
CA ALA A 189 -15.25 11.59 -14.62
C ALA A 189 -15.12 10.20 -15.28
N ASP A 190 -15.94 9.90 -16.29
CA ASP A 190 -15.85 8.63 -17.05
C ASP A 190 -14.47 8.47 -17.71
N GLU A 191 -13.97 9.51 -18.37
CA GLU A 191 -12.65 9.51 -19.01
C GLU A 191 -11.51 9.28 -18.00
N ILE A 192 -11.58 9.91 -16.83
CA ILE A 192 -10.58 9.73 -15.77
C ILE A 192 -10.66 8.31 -15.20
N ILE A 193 -11.86 7.85 -14.84
CA ILE A 193 -12.07 6.61 -14.08
C ILE A 193 -11.88 5.38 -14.96
N GLN A 194 -12.40 5.39 -16.19
CA GLN A 194 -12.39 4.22 -17.08
C GLN A 194 -11.17 4.19 -18.00
N ARG A 195 -10.64 5.36 -18.40
CA ARG A 195 -9.61 5.47 -19.45
C ARG A 195 -8.31 6.09 -18.96
N GLY A 196 -8.24 6.60 -17.73
CA GLY A 196 -7.01 7.17 -17.17
C GLY A 196 -6.48 8.38 -17.95
N ARG A 197 -7.37 9.15 -18.59
CA ARG A 197 -6.98 10.29 -19.42
C ARG A 197 -7.87 11.51 -19.19
N ILE A 198 -7.34 12.68 -19.53
CA ILE A 198 -7.99 13.98 -19.37
C ILE A 198 -7.84 14.80 -20.64
N ASN A 199 -8.88 15.57 -20.99
CA ASN A 199 -8.83 16.50 -22.10
C ASN A 199 -8.19 17.83 -21.65
N VAL A 200 -7.10 18.22 -22.31
CA VAL A 200 -6.39 19.48 -22.05
C VAL A 200 -6.63 20.56 -23.13
N SER A 201 -7.42 20.27 -24.17
CA SER A 201 -7.72 21.26 -25.21
C SER A 201 -8.72 22.32 -24.76
N GLY A 202 -9.54 22.00 -23.75
CA GLY A 202 -10.68 22.81 -23.33
C GLY A 202 -11.89 22.75 -24.27
N ASP A 203 -11.80 22.01 -25.38
CA ASP A 203 -12.88 21.81 -26.35
C ASP A 203 -13.27 20.32 -26.41
N PRO A 204 -14.47 19.93 -25.93
CA PRO A 204 -14.96 18.56 -26.02
C PRO A 204 -15.08 18.03 -27.46
N ALA A 205 -15.28 18.89 -28.46
CA ALA A 205 -15.39 18.50 -29.86
C ALA A 205 -14.03 18.21 -30.50
N LYS A 206 -12.93 18.71 -29.92
CA LYS A 206 -11.56 18.52 -30.40
C LYS A 206 -10.65 18.19 -29.21
N PRO A 207 -10.79 16.99 -28.61
CA PRO A 207 -10.05 16.67 -27.42
C PRO A 207 -8.56 16.49 -27.70
N SER A 208 -7.74 16.99 -26.77
CA SER A 208 -6.32 16.66 -26.67
C SER A 208 -6.12 15.84 -25.41
N TRP A 209 -5.90 14.54 -25.56
CA TRP A 209 -5.82 13.61 -24.42
C TRP A 209 -4.42 13.57 -23.82
N LYS A 210 -4.34 13.67 -22.50
CA LYS A 210 -3.12 13.41 -21.72
C LYS A 210 -3.45 12.41 -20.60
N ASN A 211 -2.46 11.62 -20.20
CA ASN A 211 -2.64 10.62 -19.15
C ASN A 211 -2.80 11.32 -17.80
N ILE A 212 -3.68 10.79 -16.95
CA ILE A 212 -3.87 11.25 -15.57
C ILE A 212 -4.01 10.04 -14.65
N LYS A 213 -3.37 10.10 -13.49
CA LYS A 213 -3.48 9.07 -12.45
C LYS A 213 -4.26 9.64 -11.27
N ALA A 214 -5.34 8.98 -10.88
CA ALA A 214 -6.20 9.43 -9.78
C ALA A 214 -6.60 8.27 -8.86
N ASP A 215 -6.43 8.48 -7.56
CA ASP A 215 -7.05 7.69 -6.49
C ASP A 215 -8.33 8.36 -5.98
N THR A 216 -8.38 9.69 -6.09
CA THR A 216 -9.54 10.49 -5.68
C THR A 216 -9.98 11.44 -6.79
N VAL A 217 -11.28 11.68 -6.89
CA VAL A 217 -11.89 12.73 -7.68
C VAL A 217 -12.49 13.78 -6.75
N CYS A 218 -12.05 15.03 -6.93
CA CYS A 218 -12.45 16.18 -6.13
C CYS A 218 -13.63 16.91 -6.78
N ILE A 219 -14.57 17.30 -5.93
CA ILE A 219 -15.66 18.22 -6.23
C ILE A 219 -15.51 19.40 -5.25
N HIS A 220 -15.51 20.64 -5.73
CA HIS A 220 -15.52 21.78 -4.80
C HIS A 220 -16.96 22.07 -4.36
N SER A 221 -17.20 22.27 -3.07
CA SER A 221 -18.55 22.52 -2.54
C SER A 221 -19.13 23.87 -2.96
N ASP A 222 -18.28 24.84 -3.30
CA ASP A 222 -18.67 26.16 -3.84
C ASP A 222 -19.17 26.11 -5.30
N SER A 223 -19.08 24.94 -5.95
CA SER A 223 -19.55 24.76 -7.33
C SER A 223 -21.07 24.58 -7.41
N ALA A 224 -21.72 25.31 -8.32
CA ALA A 224 -23.16 25.22 -8.55
C ALA A 224 -23.63 23.81 -8.95
N ILE A 225 -22.73 22.97 -9.48
CA ILE A 225 -23.03 21.59 -9.88
C ILE A 225 -22.67 20.55 -8.81
N ALA A 226 -22.06 20.95 -7.68
CA ALA A 226 -21.42 20.04 -6.74
C ALA A 226 -22.34 18.93 -6.24
N LEU A 227 -23.52 19.30 -5.72
CA LEU A 227 -24.44 18.35 -5.12
C LEU A 227 -25.02 17.38 -6.14
N GLU A 228 -25.44 17.89 -7.30
CA GLU A 228 -26.01 17.04 -8.36
C GLU A 228 -24.94 16.11 -8.96
N LEU A 229 -23.71 16.61 -9.14
CA LEU A 229 -22.59 15.81 -9.60
C LEU A 229 -22.29 14.66 -8.62
N ALA A 230 -22.18 14.95 -7.32
CA ALA A 230 -21.91 13.94 -6.30
C ALA A 230 -23.05 12.90 -6.21
N ARG A 231 -24.31 13.36 -6.26
CA ARG A 231 -25.51 12.52 -6.22
C ARG A 231 -25.57 11.53 -7.39
N ARG A 232 -25.13 11.93 -8.58
CA ARG A 232 -25.09 11.05 -9.77
C ARG A 232 -23.84 10.19 -9.83
N LEU A 233 -22.69 10.72 -9.41
CA LEU A 233 -21.41 10.04 -9.50
C LEU A 233 -21.28 8.88 -8.50
N ARG A 234 -21.73 9.07 -7.25
CA ARG A 234 -21.58 8.07 -6.19
C ARG A 234 -22.28 6.75 -6.54
N PRO A 235 -23.56 6.72 -6.95
CA PRO A 235 -24.20 5.49 -7.40
C PRO A 235 -23.54 4.89 -8.64
N ALA A 236 -23.05 5.71 -9.58
CA ALA A 236 -22.39 5.22 -10.78
C ALA A 236 -21.08 4.47 -10.46
N ILE A 237 -20.26 5.01 -9.56
CA ILE A 237 -19.05 4.34 -9.06
C ILE A 237 -19.43 3.04 -8.34
N GLU A 238 -20.40 3.08 -7.42
CA GLU A 238 -20.82 1.88 -6.68
C GLU A 238 -21.42 0.80 -7.60
N GLN A 239 -22.19 1.20 -8.61
CA GLN A 239 -22.76 0.28 -9.59
C GLN A 239 -21.68 -0.31 -10.48
N ALA A 240 -20.70 0.48 -10.94
CA ALA A 240 -19.55 -0.03 -11.67
C ALA A 240 -18.74 -1.02 -10.81
N GLU A 241 -18.57 -0.74 -9.52
CA GLU A 241 -17.88 -1.63 -8.58
C GLU A 241 -18.67 -2.91 -8.26
N LYS A 242 -20.00 -2.82 -8.20
CA LYS A 242 -20.90 -3.98 -8.04
C LYS A 242 -20.99 -4.79 -9.33
N ALA A 243 -21.00 -4.15 -10.50
CA ALA A 243 -20.97 -4.81 -11.80
C ALA A 243 -19.63 -5.54 -11.98
N ALA A 244 -18.51 -4.91 -11.62
CA ALA A 244 -17.20 -5.56 -11.56
C ALA A 244 -17.17 -6.70 -10.54
N ALA A 245 -17.85 -6.56 -9.38
CA ALA A 245 -17.98 -7.65 -8.42
C ALA A 245 -18.82 -8.83 -8.96
N ALA A 246 -19.94 -8.52 -9.64
CA ALA A 246 -20.94 -9.48 -10.10
C ALA A 246 -20.54 -10.20 -11.40
N SER A 247 -19.72 -9.57 -12.25
CA SER A 247 -19.12 -10.19 -13.42
C SER A 247 -18.01 -11.20 -13.07
N GLY A 248 -17.64 -11.32 -11.79
CA GLY A 248 -16.46 -12.08 -11.37
C GLY A 248 -15.14 -11.46 -11.84
N VAL A 249 -15.18 -10.27 -12.45
CA VAL A 249 -14.04 -9.52 -12.96
C VAL A 249 -13.77 -8.36 -12.03
N ARG A 250 -13.08 -8.66 -10.92
CA ARG A 250 -12.36 -7.65 -10.14
C ARG A 250 -10.86 -7.82 -10.36
N GLY A 251 -10.22 -6.75 -10.80
CA GLY A 251 -8.77 -6.68 -10.92
C GLY A 251 -8.27 -7.01 -12.32
N ASN A 252 -6.96 -6.94 -12.46
CA ASN A 252 -6.27 -7.06 -13.74
C ASN A 252 -6.08 -8.52 -14.19
N ILE A 253 -6.52 -9.48 -13.38
CA ILE A 253 -6.28 -10.91 -13.54
C ILE A 253 -7.54 -11.68 -13.15
N ARG A 254 -7.85 -12.72 -13.91
CA ARG A 254 -8.91 -13.70 -13.62
C ARG A 254 -8.28 -15.05 -13.30
N LEU A 255 -8.79 -15.72 -12.26
CA LEU A 255 -8.49 -17.13 -12.00
C LEU A 255 -9.39 -17.98 -12.92
N VAL A 256 -8.83 -18.55 -13.98
CA VAL A 256 -9.51 -19.53 -14.84
C VAL A 256 -9.68 -20.86 -14.10
N LYS A 257 -8.63 -21.27 -13.38
CA LYS A 257 -8.68 -22.35 -12.38
C LYS A 257 -8.14 -21.79 -11.07
N PRO A 258 -8.87 -21.97 -9.95
CA PRO A 258 -8.54 -21.28 -8.71
C PRO A 258 -7.24 -21.74 -8.06
N GLY A 259 -6.81 -23.00 -8.28
CA GLY A 259 -5.68 -23.57 -7.56
C GLY A 259 -5.83 -23.48 -6.04
N PHE A 260 -4.72 -23.52 -5.30
CA PHE A 260 -4.70 -23.17 -3.89
C PHE A 260 -3.86 -21.90 -3.71
N CYS A 261 -4.50 -20.76 -3.95
CA CYS A 261 -3.86 -19.46 -3.88
C CYS A 261 -4.76 -18.43 -3.19
N GLY A 262 -4.17 -17.32 -2.76
CA GLY A 262 -4.90 -16.22 -2.12
C GLY A 262 -4.14 -14.92 -2.27
N THR A 263 -4.85 -13.80 -2.09
CA THR A 263 -4.19 -12.49 -2.09
C THR A 263 -3.43 -12.30 -0.78
N ALA A 264 -2.18 -11.86 -0.87
CA ALA A 264 -1.34 -11.55 0.28
C ALA A 264 -0.69 -10.18 0.09
N GLY A 265 -0.66 -9.38 1.15
CA GLY A 265 0.13 -8.15 1.26
C GLY A 265 1.12 -8.26 2.41
N LEU A 266 1.75 -7.14 2.79
CA LEU A 266 2.57 -7.11 4.00
C LEU A 266 1.72 -7.27 5.27
N PRO A 267 2.28 -7.84 6.35
CA PRO A 267 1.59 -7.98 7.63
C PRO A 267 1.19 -6.63 8.22
N ALA A 268 0.01 -6.59 8.86
CA ALA A 268 -0.52 -5.40 9.51
C ALA A 268 -0.22 -5.42 11.02
N TYR A 269 0.86 -4.76 11.43
CA TYR A 269 1.23 -4.61 12.84
C TYR A 269 0.46 -3.46 13.53
N GLY A 270 0.41 -3.47 14.86
CA GLY A 270 -0.19 -2.41 15.70
C GLY A 270 -1.51 -2.79 16.38
N ARG A 271 -2.17 -3.88 15.97
CA ARG A 271 -3.47 -4.34 16.51
C ARG A 271 -3.38 -5.58 17.39
N GLN A 272 -2.17 -6.07 17.68
CA GLN A 272 -1.97 -7.30 18.44
C GLN A 272 -2.47 -7.19 19.89
N HIS A 273 -2.48 -5.96 20.44
CA HIS A 273 -2.99 -5.67 21.78
C HIS A 273 -4.50 -5.91 21.93
N ILE A 274 -5.27 -5.90 20.83
CA ILE A 274 -6.70 -6.25 20.80
C ILE A 274 -6.96 -7.64 20.19
N GLY A 275 -5.94 -8.50 20.11
CA GLY A 275 -6.10 -9.88 19.67
C GLY A 275 -6.10 -10.10 18.15
N VAL A 276 -5.73 -9.10 17.34
CA VAL A 276 -5.67 -9.24 15.88
C VAL A 276 -4.27 -9.66 15.42
N SER A 277 -4.18 -10.81 14.76
CA SER A 277 -2.94 -11.33 14.17
C SER A 277 -2.43 -10.45 13.01
N PRO A 278 -1.11 -10.34 12.79
CA PRO A 278 -0.56 -9.55 11.68
C PRO A 278 -1.04 -10.00 10.29
N GLY A 279 -1.19 -11.31 10.07
CA GLY A 279 -1.55 -11.87 8.77
C GLY A 279 -0.50 -11.60 7.69
N GLY A 280 -0.94 -11.47 6.44
CA GLY A 280 -0.06 -11.15 5.31
C GLY A 280 0.72 -12.34 4.73
N ALA A 281 1.64 -12.01 3.83
CA ALA A 281 2.46 -12.94 3.06
C ALA A 281 3.47 -13.68 3.94
N MET A 282 3.55 -15.00 3.80
CA MET A 282 4.48 -15.82 4.57
C MET A 282 5.95 -15.52 4.29
N ASP A 283 6.29 -15.31 3.02
CA ASP A 283 7.59 -14.85 2.54
C ASP A 283 7.43 -13.41 2.00
N CYS A 284 7.59 -12.45 2.90
CA CYS A 284 7.51 -11.03 2.59
C CYS A 284 8.66 -10.56 1.70
N PHE A 285 9.82 -11.21 1.76
CA PHE A 285 10.95 -10.87 0.89
C PHE A 285 10.58 -11.10 -0.58
N SER A 286 10.03 -12.27 -0.91
CA SER A 286 9.58 -12.58 -2.28
C SER A 286 8.47 -11.65 -2.75
N LEU A 287 7.46 -11.39 -1.90
CA LEU A 287 6.40 -10.40 -2.19
C LEU A 287 6.99 -9.01 -2.53
N ARG A 288 7.79 -8.44 -1.61
CA ARG A 288 8.37 -7.09 -1.78
C ARG A 288 9.23 -7.05 -3.03
N ARG A 289 10.05 -8.08 -3.25
CA ARG A 289 10.91 -8.21 -4.41
C ARG A 289 10.13 -8.17 -5.71
N GLY A 290 9.08 -8.98 -5.86
CA GLY A 290 8.27 -9.00 -7.07
C GLY A 290 7.59 -7.66 -7.35
N ASN A 291 7.10 -6.98 -6.30
CA ASN A 291 6.55 -5.63 -6.42
C ASN A 291 7.60 -4.60 -6.82
N LEU A 292 8.77 -4.59 -6.18
CA LEU A 292 9.85 -3.67 -6.50
C LEU A 292 10.33 -3.85 -7.94
N MET A 293 10.46 -5.09 -8.42
CA MET A 293 10.82 -5.37 -9.82
C MET A 293 9.80 -4.85 -10.84
N LEU A 294 8.56 -4.62 -10.41
CA LEU A 294 7.52 -4.02 -11.24
C LEU A 294 7.39 -2.51 -11.01
N GLY A 295 8.18 -1.91 -10.13
CA GLY A 295 8.05 -0.53 -9.68
C GLY A 295 6.74 -0.26 -8.91
N ASN A 296 6.12 -1.30 -8.34
CA ASN A 296 4.95 -1.16 -7.47
C ASN A 296 5.42 -0.73 -6.06
N PRO A 297 4.54 -0.09 -5.26
CA PRO A 297 4.74 -0.01 -3.81
C PRO A 297 5.02 -1.40 -3.23
N GLU A 298 6.01 -1.52 -2.35
CA GLU A 298 6.48 -2.81 -1.82
C GLU A 298 5.39 -3.62 -1.10
N ASN A 299 4.37 -2.93 -0.57
CA ASN A 299 3.22 -3.50 0.13
C ASN A 299 2.04 -3.83 -0.79
N SER A 300 2.19 -3.67 -2.10
CA SER A 300 1.13 -3.98 -3.06
C SER A 300 0.71 -5.45 -2.93
N PRO A 301 -0.60 -5.74 -2.88
CA PRO A 301 -1.07 -7.11 -2.79
C PRO A 301 -0.65 -7.92 -4.03
N ALA A 302 -0.24 -9.16 -3.80
CA ALA A 302 0.09 -10.11 -4.86
C ALA A 302 -0.63 -11.44 -4.62
N LEU A 303 -0.65 -12.32 -5.61
CA LEU A 303 -1.22 -13.65 -5.47
C LEU A 303 -0.18 -14.60 -4.88
N GLU A 304 -0.39 -15.06 -3.65
CA GLU A 304 0.39 -16.09 -2.97
C GLU A 304 -0.14 -17.47 -3.38
N ILE A 305 0.69 -18.24 -4.07
CA ILE A 305 0.37 -19.51 -4.73
C ILE A 305 1.02 -20.66 -3.95
N LEU A 306 0.17 -21.52 -3.37
CA LEU A 306 0.57 -22.77 -2.75
C LEU A 306 0.28 -23.96 -3.67
N GLY A 307 -0.86 -23.94 -4.37
CA GLY A 307 -1.22 -24.87 -5.44
C GLY A 307 -1.47 -24.11 -6.73
N PRO A 308 -0.95 -24.57 -7.88
CA PRO A 308 -0.94 -23.81 -9.13
C PRO A 308 -2.36 -23.43 -9.61
N PRO A 309 -2.66 -22.13 -9.83
CA PRO A 309 -3.87 -21.70 -10.53
C PRO A 309 -3.69 -21.79 -12.05
N GLU A 310 -4.72 -21.42 -12.81
CA GLU A 310 -4.58 -20.96 -14.19
C GLU A 310 -5.05 -19.51 -14.22
N LEU A 311 -4.23 -18.61 -14.76
CA LEU A 311 -4.48 -17.16 -14.75
C LEU A 311 -4.77 -16.68 -16.16
N GLU A 312 -5.64 -15.68 -16.26
CA GLU A 312 -5.82 -14.89 -17.47
C GLU A 312 -5.66 -13.41 -17.15
N LEU A 313 -4.88 -12.70 -17.95
CA LEU A 313 -4.74 -11.26 -17.83
C LEU A 313 -5.97 -10.58 -18.44
N LEU A 314 -6.62 -9.71 -17.68
CA LEU A 314 -7.80 -8.98 -18.15
C LEU A 314 -7.44 -7.60 -18.72
N THR A 315 -6.25 -7.12 -18.38
CA THR A 315 -5.70 -5.85 -18.86
C THR A 315 -4.25 -6.07 -19.28
N PRO A 316 -3.73 -5.33 -20.27
CA PRO A 316 -2.31 -5.38 -20.57
C PRO A 316 -1.49 -4.87 -19.37
N GLY A 317 -0.27 -5.38 -19.22
CA GLY A 317 0.59 -5.02 -18.09
C GLY A 317 1.88 -5.83 -18.02
N CYS A 318 2.54 -5.74 -16.87
CA CYS A 318 3.75 -6.47 -16.56
C CYS A 318 3.53 -7.37 -15.34
N PHE A 319 4.19 -8.53 -15.32
CA PHE A 319 4.14 -9.45 -14.18
C PHE A 319 5.51 -10.07 -13.87
N VAL A 320 5.65 -10.55 -12.64
CA VAL A 320 6.84 -11.26 -12.15
C VAL A 320 6.39 -12.41 -11.25
N LEU A 321 7.04 -13.56 -11.39
CA LEU A 321 6.97 -14.66 -10.43
C LEU A 321 8.16 -14.63 -9.47
N THR A 322 7.94 -14.74 -8.15
CA THR A 322 9.01 -14.88 -7.14
C THR A 322 8.70 -15.98 -6.13
N GLY A 323 9.60 -16.26 -5.20
CA GLY A 323 9.43 -17.31 -4.19
C GLY A 323 9.84 -18.70 -4.69
N ALA A 324 9.09 -19.72 -4.28
CA ALA A 324 9.25 -21.11 -4.69
C ALA A 324 9.25 -21.25 -6.21
N ARG A 325 10.16 -22.03 -6.77
CA ARG A 325 10.20 -22.26 -8.21
C ARG A 325 9.06 -23.19 -8.61
N LEU A 326 8.11 -22.59 -9.32
CA LEU A 326 6.97 -23.25 -9.95
C LEU A 326 7.12 -23.07 -11.46
N GLU A 327 7.10 -24.17 -12.21
CA GLU A 327 7.09 -24.10 -13.66
C GLU A 327 5.89 -23.27 -14.13
N ALA A 328 6.10 -22.40 -15.10
CA ALA A 328 5.10 -21.49 -15.59
C ALA A 328 5.29 -21.24 -17.09
N PHE A 329 4.18 -21.06 -17.79
CA PHE A 329 4.15 -20.88 -19.23
C PHE A 329 3.15 -19.76 -19.58
N LEU A 330 3.57 -18.85 -20.45
CA LEU A 330 2.78 -17.74 -20.96
C LEU A 330 2.24 -18.10 -22.35
N HIS A 331 0.92 -18.02 -22.51
CA HIS A 331 0.20 -18.30 -23.74
C HIS A 331 -0.30 -16.99 -24.34
N HIS A 332 0.16 -16.69 -25.56
CA HIS A 332 -0.29 -15.55 -26.36
C HIS A 332 -1.27 -16.03 -27.43
N GLY A 333 -2.57 -15.83 -27.23
CA GLY A 333 -3.61 -16.30 -28.15
C GLY A 333 -3.54 -17.81 -28.38
N THR A 334 -3.46 -18.24 -29.65
CA THR A 334 -3.42 -19.66 -30.05
C THR A 334 -2.01 -20.15 -30.41
N GLY A 335 -0.96 -19.38 -30.08
CA GLY A 335 0.43 -19.78 -30.34
C GLY A 335 0.96 -20.82 -29.35
N GLU A 336 2.16 -21.34 -29.61
CA GLU A 336 2.87 -22.21 -28.67
C GLU A 336 3.23 -21.44 -27.38
N PRO A 337 3.06 -22.06 -26.19
CA PRO A 337 3.41 -21.42 -24.92
C PRO A 337 4.92 -21.17 -24.78
N SER A 338 5.26 -20.01 -24.20
CA SER A 338 6.64 -19.66 -23.86
C SER A 338 6.92 -19.87 -22.37
N PRO A 339 8.11 -20.35 -21.97
CA PRO A 339 8.44 -20.56 -20.57
C PRO A 339 8.61 -19.23 -19.81
N VAL A 340 8.13 -19.20 -18.56
CA VAL A 340 8.25 -18.07 -17.64
C VAL A 340 9.29 -18.37 -16.56
N GLU A 341 10.36 -17.59 -16.59
CA GLU A 341 11.41 -17.59 -15.58
C GLU A 341 10.94 -16.82 -14.33
N HIS A 342 11.35 -17.29 -13.16
CA HIS A 342 11.12 -16.53 -11.93
C HIS A 342 12.10 -15.38 -11.85
N SER A 343 11.68 -14.33 -11.16
CA SER A 343 12.44 -13.11 -10.92
C SER A 343 12.88 -12.42 -12.20
N ARG A 344 12.00 -12.45 -13.22
CA ARG A 344 12.12 -11.75 -14.48
C ARG A 344 10.81 -11.02 -14.77
N VAL A 345 10.89 -9.79 -15.27
CA VAL A 345 9.72 -9.01 -15.68
C VAL A 345 9.28 -9.47 -17.07
N TYR A 346 8.01 -9.84 -17.17
CA TYR A 346 7.34 -10.18 -18.43
C TYR A 346 6.27 -9.15 -18.75
N ALA A 347 6.10 -8.83 -20.02
CA ALA A 347 4.94 -8.11 -20.52
C ALA A 347 3.84 -9.11 -20.91
N GLY A 348 2.59 -8.74 -20.69
CA GLY A 348 1.43 -9.49 -21.12
C GLY A 348 0.34 -8.56 -21.63
N GLU A 349 -0.44 -9.05 -22.58
CA GLU A 349 -1.58 -8.36 -23.17
C GLU A 349 -2.90 -8.91 -22.56
N ALA A 350 -3.99 -8.17 -22.72
CA ALA A 350 -5.30 -8.67 -22.29
C ALA A 350 -5.69 -9.93 -23.07
N GLY A 351 -6.13 -10.96 -22.36
CA GLY A 351 -6.44 -12.29 -22.89
C GLY A 351 -5.30 -13.30 -22.79
N ASP A 352 -4.06 -12.87 -22.50
CA ASP A 352 -2.95 -13.79 -22.27
C ASP A 352 -3.23 -14.70 -21.07
N ARG A 353 -2.81 -15.95 -21.17
CA ARG A 353 -2.95 -16.93 -20.09
C ARG A 353 -1.61 -17.35 -19.51
N ILE A 354 -1.58 -17.54 -18.19
CA ILE A 354 -0.45 -18.15 -17.50
C ILE A 354 -0.90 -19.48 -16.91
N THR A 355 -0.29 -20.56 -17.38
CA THR A 355 -0.47 -21.91 -16.84
C THR A 355 0.76 -22.32 -16.06
N PHE A 356 0.58 -23.16 -15.04
CA PHE A 356 1.66 -23.60 -14.18
C PHE A 356 1.82 -25.13 -14.24
N GLY A 357 3.06 -25.59 -14.11
CA GLY A 357 3.44 -27.00 -14.12
C GLY A 357 3.84 -27.51 -12.74
N ASN A 358 4.91 -28.29 -12.68
CA ASN A 358 5.38 -28.88 -11.44
C ASN A 358 6.06 -27.84 -10.54
N LYS A 359 5.93 -28.04 -9.23
CA LYS A 359 6.74 -27.32 -8.25
C LYS A 359 8.09 -27.99 -8.14
N LEU A 360 9.16 -27.24 -8.40
CA LEU A 360 10.53 -27.76 -8.40
C LEU A 360 11.15 -27.70 -7.00
N TYR A 361 10.99 -26.57 -6.30
CA TYR A 361 11.46 -26.41 -4.92
C TYR A 361 10.75 -25.26 -4.20
N GLY A 362 10.84 -25.26 -2.86
CA GLY A 362 10.13 -24.31 -1.99
C GLY A 362 8.65 -24.63 -1.87
N LEU A 363 7.89 -23.76 -1.21
CA LEU A 363 6.47 -23.94 -0.98
C LEU A 363 5.61 -22.81 -1.54
N GLN A 364 6.00 -21.55 -1.40
CA GLN A 364 5.16 -20.40 -1.73
C GLN A 364 5.72 -19.58 -2.89
N THR A 365 4.95 -19.50 -3.98
CA THR A 365 5.23 -18.66 -5.15
C THR A 365 4.39 -17.39 -5.10
N TYR A 366 4.91 -16.25 -5.51
CA TYR A 366 4.14 -15.00 -5.60
C TYR A 366 4.05 -14.55 -7.05
N PHE A 367 2.83 -14.30 -7.52
CA PHE A 367 2.56 -13.62 -8.78
C PHE A 367 2.23 -12.16 -8.51
N CYS A 368 3.17 -11.27 -8.87
CA CYS A 368 3.01 -9.82 -8.78
C CYS A 368 2.63 -9.28 -10.15
N PHE A 369 1.78 -8.25 -10.20
CA PHE A 369 1.28 -7.67 -11.45
C PHE A 369 1.18 -6.15 -11.37
N ARG A 370 1.40 -5.49 -12.51
CA ARG A 370 1.19 -4.05 -12.70
C ARG A 370 0.49 -3.82 -14.04
N GLY A 371 -0.67 -3.16 -14.04
CA GLY A 371 -1.36 -2.78 -15.27
C GLY A 371 -0.61 -1.69 -16.06
N ARG A 372 -0.85 -1.63 -17.37
CA ARG A 372 -0.17 -0.69 -18.30
C ARG A 372 -0.43 0.79 -18.00
N ASP A 373 -1.50 1.12 -17.28
CA ASP A 373 -1.88 2.49 -16.90
C ASP A 373 -0.83 3.22 -16.04
N GLY A 374 0.21 2.49 -15.60
CA GLY A 374 1.27 3.00 -14.74
C GLY A 374 2.62 3.32 -15.40
N GLY A 375 2.89 2.90 -16.65
CA GLY A 375 4.26 2.86 -17.19
C GLY A 375 5.13 1.91 -16.35
N GLY A 376 5.09 0.62 -16.67
CA GLY A 376 5.90 -0.41 -15.98
C GLY A 376 7.30 -0.52 -16.58
N PRO A 377 8.27 -1.09 -15.83
CA PRO A 377 9.58 -1.41 -16.39
C PRO A 377 9.42 -2.37 -17.57
N GLY A 378 10.25 -2.19 -18.60
CA GLY A 378 10.29 -3.10 -19.73
C GLY A 378 10.72 -4.53 -19.32
N PRO A 379 10.56 -5.53 -20.20
CA PRO A 379 11.04 -6.87 -19.94
C PRO A 379 12.52 -6.85 -19.55
N GLY A 380 12.84 -7.46 -18.41
CA GLY A 380 14.17 -7.42 -17.81
C GLY A 380 14.91 -8.75 -17.91
N GLU A 381 16.14 -8.77 -17.38
CA GLU A 381 16.86 -10.01 -17.10
C GLU A 381 16.35 -10.66 -15.81
N ALA A 382 16.55 -11.98 -15.70
CA ALA A 382 16.25 -12.68 -14.47
C ALA A 382 17.27 -12.30 -13.39
N VAL A 383 16.80 -11.94 -12.20
CA VAL A 383 17.62 -11.77 -11.00
C VAL A 383 17.45 -13.07 -10.19
N PRO A 384 18.41 -13.99 -10.09
CA PRO A 384 18.20 -15.22 -9.31
C PRO A 384 18.16 -14.92 -7.79
N PHE A 385 17.44 -15.72 -6.98
CA PHE A 385 17.48 -15.52 -5.51
C PHE A 385 18.92 -15.61 -4.96
N ALA A 386 19.73 -16.52 -5.50
CA ALA A 386 21.12 -16.72 -5.10
C ALA A 386 22.01 -15.47 -5.25
N SER A 387 21.67 -14.54 -6.16
CA SER A 387 22.45 -13.29 -6.30
C SER A 387 22.06 -12.23 -5.27
N VAL A 388 20.95 -12.43 -4.56
CA VAL A 388 20.37 -11.46 -3.60
C VAL A 388 20.13 -12.07 -2.22
N SER A 389 20.58 -13.30 -1.96
CA SER A 389 20.38 -14.01 -0.71
C SER A 389 21.54 -13.88 0.28
N GLY A 390 22.42 -12.88 0.10
CA GLY A 390 23.66 -12.73 0.88
C GLY A 390 23.48 -12.56 2.40
N TRP A 391 22.26 -12.26 2.85
CA TRP A 391 21.94 -12.19 4.28
C TRP A 391 21.65 -13.57 4.88
N ALA A 392 21.21 -14.56 4.09
CA ALA A 392 20.82 -15.89 4.57
C ALA A 392 22.03 -16.70 5.05
N ASP A 393 21.81 -17.66 5.96
CA ASP A 393 22.90 -18.52 6.43
C ASP A 393 23.38 -19.43 5.28
N PRO A 394 24.69 -19.45 4.95
CA PRO A 394 25.21 -20.19 3.82
C PRO A 394 25.10 -21.72 3.98
N GLN A 395 24.85 -22.21 5.20
CA GLN A 395 24.61 -23.63 5.48
C GLN A 395 23.11 -23.97 5.48
N GLY A 396 22.23 -23.01 5.16
CA GLY A 396 20.78 -23.21 5.13
C GLY A 396 20.13 -23.36 6.50
N ARG A 397 20.78 -22.89 7.58
CA ARG A 397 20.23 -22.93 8.94
C ARG A 397 19.34 -21.72 9.22
N ILE A 398 18.32 -21.91 10.04
CA ILE A 398 17.47 -20.85 10.56
C ILE A 398 18.07 -20.28 11.84
N ARG A 399 18.42 -19.00 11.83
CA ARG A 399 19.07 -18.35 12.97
C ARG A 399 18.05 -17.88 14.00
N VAL A 400 18.38 -18.12 15.26
CA VAL A 400 17.53 -17.78 16.41
C VAL A 400 18.33 -17.01 17.46
N ILE A 401 17.61 -16.18 18.23
CA ILE A 401 18.11 -15.59 19.48
C ILE A 401 17.45 -16.27 20.68
N PRO A 402 18.07 -16.23 21.88
CA PRO A 402 17.43 -16.69 23.11
C PRO A 402 16.08 -15.98 23.33
N GLY A 403 15.04 -16.76 23.63
CA GLY A 403 13.74 -16.23 24.03
C GLY A 403 13.71 -15.85 25.52
N PRO A 404 12.63 -15.21 26.00
CA PRO A 404 12.50 -14.79 27.39
C PRO A 404 12.66 -15.94 28.40
N GLU A 405 12.12 -17.12 28.07
CA GLU A 405 12.20 -18.31 28.93
C GLU A 405 13.40 -19.22 28.59
N TYR A 406 14.36 -18.78 27.77
CA TYR A 406 15.54 -19.57 27.39
C TYR A 406 16.31 -20.11 28.60
N LYS A 407 16.46 -19.30 29.66
CA LYS A 407 17.16 -19.70 30.90
C LYS A 407 16.48 -20.83 31.66
N CYS A 408 15.24 -21.16 31.34
CA CYS A 408 14.50 -22.27 31.94
C CYS A 408 14.85 -23.62 31.30
N LEU A 409 15.48 -23.62 30.12
CA LEU A 409 15.93 -24.84 29.45
C LEU A 409 17.13 -25.46 30.16
N LYS A 410 17.07 -26.78 30.36
CA LYS A 410 18.26 -27.58 30.68
C LYS A 410 18.93 -27.97 29.37
N GLN A 411 20.26 -27.84 29.32
CA GLN A 411 21.09 -28.23 28.17
C GLN A 411 20.56 -27.68 26.82
N PRO A 412 20.39 -26.35 26.67
CA PRO A 412 19.84 -25.76 25.46
C PRO A 412 20.65 -26.07 24.19
N GLY A 413 21.92 -26.49 24.32
CA GLY A 413 22.76 -26.96 23.23
C GLY A 413 22.15 -28.12 22.43
N LEU A 414 21.36 -28.99 23.08
CA LEU A 414 20.71 -30.12 22.42
C LEU A 414 19.76 -29.69 21.30
N PHE A 415 19.12 -28.52 21.42
CA PHE A 415 18.26 -27.97 20.36
C PHE A 415 19.00 -27.81 19.03
N PHE A 416 20.26 -27.40 19.07
CA PHE A 416 21.09 -27.14 17.88
C PHE A 416 21.77 -28.40 17.32
N LEU A 417 21.93 -29.43 18.15
CA LEU A 417 22.47 -30.73 17.74
C LEU A 417 21.38 -31.66 17.18
N THR A 418 20.11 -31.34 17.40
CA THR A 418 18.98 -32.17 16.99
C THR A 418 18.66 -31.94 15.51
N GLN A 419 18.48 -33.04 14.78
CA GLN A 419 17.96 -33.00 13.42
C GLN A 419 16.44 -32.85 13.46
N TRP A 420 15.97 -31.62 13.32
CA TRP A 420 14.53 -31.32 13.30
C TRP A 420 13.94 -31.56 11.92
N HIS A 421 12.67 -31.94 11.88
CA HIS A 421 11.85 -31.97 10.67
C HIS A 421 10.59 -31.15 10.88
N THR A 422 10.12 -30.45 9.84
CA THR A 422 8.76 -29.91 9.83
C THR A 422 7.74 -31.04 9.79
N THR A 423 6.52 -30.81 10.27
CA THR A 423 5.46 -31.83 10.31
C THR A 423 4.27 -31.45 9.45
N PHE A 424 3.36 -32.40 9.19
CA PHE A 424 2.08 -32.11 8.55
C PHE A 424 1.13 -31.26 9.41
N LYS A 425 1.42 -31.10 10.72
CA LYS A 425 0.73 -30.17 11.60
C LYS A 425 1.34 -28.77 11.48
N MET A 426 1.28 -28.21 10.27
CA MET A 426 1.76 -26.86 9.96
C MET A 426 0.76 -26.10 9.08
N ASP A 427 0.65 -24.80 9.30
CA ASP A 427 -0.18 -23.88 8.55
C ASP A 427 0.41 -22.45 8.63
N LYS A 428 -0.38 -21.42 8.31
CA LYS A 428 0.10 -20.03 8.41
C LYS A 428 0.22 -19.52 9.86
N MET A 429 -0.30 -20.25 10.85
CA MET A 429 -0.19 -19.92 12.27
C MET A 429 1.12 -20.45 12.86
N GLY A 430 1.57 -21.64 12.46
CA GLY A 430 2.82 -22.19 12.98
C GLY A 430 3.33 -23.46 12.29
N ILE A 431 4.60 -23.77 12.56
CA ILE A 431 5.28 -24.99 12.12
C ILE A 431 5.65 -25.80 13.35
N ARG A 432 5.01 -26.97 13.52
CA ARG A 432 5.41 -27.93 14.55
C ARG A 432 6.62 -28.74 14.08
N LEU A 433 7.58 -28.90 14.97
CA LEU A 433 8.84 -29.62 14.72
C LEU A 433 8.78 -31.04 15.28
N ALA A 434 9.29 -32.01 14.53
CA ALA A 434 9.53 -33.37 14.98
C ALA A 434 11.04 -33.59 15.19
N GLY A 435 11.37 -34.19 16.32
CA GLY A 435 12.73 -34.52 16.76
C GLY A 435 12.72 -34.94 18.22
N GLU A 436 13.75 -35.69 18.64
CA GLU A 436 13.89 -36.17 20.02
C GLU A 436 15.12 -35.53 20.69
N PRO A 437 15.07 -34.23 21.01
CA PRO A 437 16.22 -33.51 21.54
C PRO A 437 16.54 -33.83 22.99
N GLY A 438 15.64 -34.49 23.74
CA GLY A 438 15.73 -34.59 25.19
C GLY A 438 15.67 -33.23 25.92
N LEU A 439 15.14 -32.17 25.26
CA LEU A 439 14.99 -30.84 25.83
C LEU A 439 14.02 -30.87 27.01
N THR A 440 14.47 -30.39 28.16
CA THR A 440 13.64 -30.23 29.35
C THR A 440 13.63 -28.78 29.79
N CYS A 441 12.49 -28.32 30.31
CA CYS A 441 12.29 -26.97 30.80
C CYS A 441 11.83 -27.03 32.25
N ASN A 442 12.40 -26.20 33.12
CA ASN A 442 11.98 -26.07 34.52
C ASN A 442 10.63 -25.35 34.68
N MET A 443 10.02 -24.93 33.57
CA MET A 443 8.76 -24.19 33.52
C MET A 443 7.76 -25.01 32.72
N GLY A 444 6.59 -25.26 33.32
CA GLY A 444 5.43 -25.86 32.65
C GLY A 444 4.62 -24.79 31.90
N ASN A 445 3.31 -24.76 32.15
CA ASN A 445 2.46 -23.70 31.62
C ASN A 445 2.76 -22.35 32.29
N MET A 446 2.76 -21.28 31.50
CA MET A 446 2.95 -19.90 31.96
C MET A 446 1.66 -19.09 31.83
N ILE A 447 1.55 -18.01 32.60
CA ILE A 447 0.55 -16.97 32.35
C ILE A 447 0.72 -16.51 30.90
N SER A 448 -0.38 -16.42 30.14
CA SER A 448 -0.35 -16.04 28.73
C SER A 448 0.42 -14.75 28.52
N GLY A 449 1.51 -14.82 27.76
CA GLY A 449 2.37 -13.69 27.43
C GLY A 449 2.31 -13.36 25.95
N ALA A 450 2.72 -12.15 25.58
CA ALA A 450 2.82 -11.75 24.18
C ALA A 450 3.80 -12.66 23.40
N VAL A 451 3.47 -12.93 22.14
CA VAL A 451 4.32 -13.69 21.21
C VAL A 451 4.59 -12.91 19.93
N ALA A 452 5.74 -13.17 19.30
CA ALA A 452 6.20 -12.51 18.09
C ALA A 452 6.29 -13.49 16.91
N ASP A 453 6.47 -12.95 15.71
CA ASP A 453 6.80 -13.75 14.54
C ASP A 453 8.10 -14.50 14.84
N GLY A 454 8.11 -15.82 14.60
CA GLY A 454 9.26 -16.65 14.83
C GLY A 454 9.47 -17.10 16.27
N THR A 455 8.57 -16.74 17.20
CA THR A 455 8.63 -17.28 18.57
C THR A 455 8.55 -18.80 18.53
N ILE A 456 9.57 -19.46 19.09
CA ILE A 456 9.60 -20.92 19.25
C ILE A 456 9.10 -21.24 20.65
N GLN A 457 7.90 -21.81 20.74
CA GLN A 457 7.32 -22.26 22.00
C GLN A 457 7.64 -23.73 22.23
N LEU A 458 8.01 -24.08 23.46
CA LEU A 458 8.13 -25.46 23.88
C LEU A 458 6.79 -25.94 24.44
N THR A 459 6.03 -26.70 23.64
CA THR A 459 4.78 -27.32 24.12
C THR A 459 5.07 -28.68 24.77
N PRO A 460 4.10 -29.29 25.47
CA PRO A 460 4.27 -30.62 26.05
C PRO A 460 4.58 -31.72 25.03
N GLU A 461 4.15 -31.54 23.77
CA GLU A 461 4.35 -32.53 22.70
C GLU A 461 5.65 -32.28 21.93
N SER A 462 5.88 -31.03 21.50
CA SER A 462 6.97 -30.68 20.59
C SER A 462 7.10 -29.17 20.45
N PRO A 463 8.29 -28.65 20.11
CA PRO A 463 8.42 -27.24 19.77
C PRO A 463 7.54 -26.84 18.58
N ILE A 464 6.98 -25.63 18.65
CA ILE A 464 6.24 -24.99 17.56
C ILE A 464 6.82 -23.62 17.28
N ILE A 465 7.10 -23.33 16.01
CA ILE A 465 7.50 -22.01 15.54
C ILE A 465 6.25 -21.24 15.15
N LEU A 466 6.01 -20.08 15.75
CA LEU A 466 4.86 -19.26 15.43
C LEU A 466 5.12 -18.38 14.20
N LEU A 467 4.14 -18.32 13.31
CA LEU A 467 4.20 -17.64 12.02
C LEU A 467 3.30 -16.39 12.01
N ARG A 468 2.98 -15.87 10.82
CA ARG A 468 2.35 -14.55 10.64
C ARG A 468 0.87 -14.49 11.01
N HIS A 469 0.19 -15.64 10.99
CA HIS A 469 -1.22 -15.77 11.40
C HIS A 469 -1.37 -16.33 12.82
N ARG A 470 -0.28 -16.43 13.60
CA ARG A 470 -0.29 -16.89 14.99
C ARG A 470 -1.26 -16.11 15.87
N GLN A 471 -1.69 -16.70 16.99
CA GLN A 471 -2.33 -15.95 18.07
C GLN A 471 -1.41 -14.85 18.65
N THR A 472 -1.98 -13.80 19.23
CA THR A 472 -1.21 -12.66 19.77
C THR A 472 -0.57 -12.94 21.14
N THR A 473 -1.08 -13.92 21.88
CA THR A 473 -0.57 -14.34 23.19
C THR A 473 -0.47 -15.85 23.28
N GLY A 474 0.42 -16.38 24.12
CA GLY A 474 0.61 -17.82 24.32
C GLY A 474 1.04 -18.17 25.74
N GLY A 475 0.60 -19.34 26.22
CA GLY A 475 0.84 -19.84 27.57
C GLY A 475 1.95 -20.89 27.70
N TYR A 476 2.81 -21.02 26.68
CA TYR A 476 3.95 -21.96 26.68
C TYR A 476 5.29 -21.22 26.69
N PRO A 477 6.33 -21.77 27.33
CA PRO A 477 7.65 -21.17 27.40
C PRO A 477 8.20 -20.80 26.02
N ARG A 478 8.62 -19.54 25.84
CA ARG A 478 9.17 -19.00 24.60
C ARG A 478 10.68 -19.12 24.65
N ILE A 479 11.18 -20.25 24.16
CA ILE A 479 12.56 -20.68 24.38
C ILE A 479 13.55 -20.01 23.42
N PHE A 480 13.09 -19.69 22.20
CA PHE A 480 13.87 -19.00 21.19
C PHE A 480 12.97 -18.07 20.37
N ASN A 481 13.58 -17.15 19.62
CA ASN A 481 12.89 -16.42 18.55
C ASN A 481 13.72 -16.46 17.27
N VAL A 482 13.13 -16.89 16.17
CA VAL A 482 13.72 -16.76 14.83
C VAL A 482 13.95 -15.29 14.53
N ILE A 483 15.11 -14.95 13.97
CA ILE A 483 15.43 -13.56 13.65
C ILE A 483 14.55 -13.07 12.49
N SER A 484 14.26 -11.76 12.46
CA SER A 484 13.44 -11.15 11.41
C SER A 484 14.03 -11.28 10.00
N ALA A 485 15.35 -11.47 9.88
CA ALA A 485 15.97 -11.80 8.61
C ALA A 485 15.42 -13.15 8.09
N ASP A 486 15.39 -14.18 8.92
CA ASP A 486 15.15 -15.58 8.51
C ASP A 486 13.69 -15.99 8.51
N ILE A 487 12.79 -15.19 9.11
CA ILE A 487 11.37 -15.54 9.25
C ILE A 487 10.69 -15.88 7.91
N ASP A 488 11.07 -15.20 6.83
CA ASP A 488 10.52 -15.42 5.49
C ASP A 488 10.92 -16.77 4.89
N LEU A 489 12.09 -17.29 5.28
CA LEU A 489 12.58 -18.59 4.80
C LEU A 489 11.68 -19.73 5.28
N LEU A 490 11.05 -19.57 6.46
CA LEU A 490 10.10 -20.56 6.99
C LEU A 490 8.88 -20.75 6.10
N GLY A 491 8.48 -19.72 5.35
CA GLY A 491 7.38 -19.80 4.39
C GLY A 491 7.64 -20.78 3.23
N GLN A 492 8.89 -21.19 3.03
CA GLN A 492 9.32 -22.07 1.95
C GLN A 492 9.47 -23.54 2.37
N TYR A 493 9.33 -23.88 3.65
CA TYR A 493 9.40 -25.26 4.11
C TYR A 493 8.10 -26.01 3.81
N ALA A 494 8.21 -27.16 3.15
CA ALA A 494 7.14 -28.14 3.02
C ALA A 494 7.11 -29.08 4.24
N PRO A 495 6.04 -29.87 4.45
CA PRO A 495 6.00 -30.90 5.48
C PRO A 495 7.14 -31.92 5.34
N ASN A 496 7.61 -32.44 6.47
CA ASN A 496 8.67 -33.46 6.57
C ASN A 496 10.02 -33.05 5.95
N GLN A 497 10.32 -31.75 5.93
CA GLN A 497 11.61 -31.25 5.50
C GLN A 497 12.57 -31.06 6.68
N PRO A 498 13.86 -31.41 6.52
CA PRO A 498 14.86 -31.19 7.55
C PRO A 498 15.09 -29.69 7.75
N ILE A 499 15.14 -29.26 9.02
CA ILE A 499 15.38 -27.88 9.43
C ILE A 499 16.45 -27.86 10.53
N HIS A 500 17.41 -26.97 10.41
CA HIS A 500 18.51 -26.84 11.37
C HIS A 500 18.54 -25.42 11.89
N PHE A 501 19.00 -25.25 13.13
CA PHE A 501 19.04 -23.95 13.79
C PHE A 501 20.46 -23.54 14.16
N ALA A 502 20.70 -22.23 14.19
CA ALA A 502 21.93 -21.65 14.69
C ALA A 502 21.64 -20.54 15.69
N LEU A 503 22.31 -20.57 16.84
CA LEU A 503 22.23 -19.49 17.83
C LEU A 503 23.05 -18.30 17.37
N VAL A 504 22.46 -17.11 17.40
CA VAL A 504 23.16 -15.84 17.13
C VAL A 504 22.92 -14.84 18.24
N THR A 505 23.79 -13.84 18.31
CA THR A 505 23.61 -12.69 19.21
C THR A 505 22.57 -11.71 18.65
N LEU A 506 22.02 -10.85 19.52
CA LEU A 506 21.11 -9.78 19.08
C LEU A 506 21.78 -8.80 18.11
N GLU A 507 23.09 -8.56 18.27
CA GLU A 507 23.87 -7.70 17.38
C GLU A 507 23.98 -8.31 15.98
N GLN A 508 24.34 -9.59 15.89
CA GLN A 508 24.35 -10.32 14.61
C GLN A 508 22.96 -10.34 13.96
N ALA A 509 21.91 -10.58 14.74
CA ALA A 509 20.53 -10.55 14.24
C ALA A 509 20.15 -9.20 13.60
N ARG A 510 20.54 -8.08 14.23
CA ARG A 510 20.34 -6.74 13.68
C ARG A 510 21.12 -6.53 12.40
N GLU A 511 22.35 -7.04 12.33
CA GLU A 511 23.17 -6.93 11.13
C GLU A 511 22.59 -7.69 9.95
N PHE A 512 22.15 -8.94 10.15
CA PHE A 512 21.46 -9.70 9.11
C PHE A 512 20.16 -9.03 8.64
N ALA A 513 19.43 -8.39 9.55
CA ALA A 513 18.24 -7.61 9.18
C ALA A 513 18.60 -6.40 8.28
N ARG A 514 19.69 -5.68 8.59
CA ARG A 514 20.19 -4.59 7.73
C ARG A 514 20.64 -5.09 6.37
N GLN A 515 21.36 -6.22 6.32
CA GLN A 515 21.81 -6.81 5.05
C GLN A 515 20.64 -7.20 4.15
N LYS A 516 19.60 -7.81 4.73
CA LYS A 516 18.36 -8.12 4.01
C LYS A 516 17.68 -6.87 3.45
N GLU A 517 17.60 -5.80 4.24
CA GLU A 517 16.99 -4.55 3.77
C GLU A 517 17.86 -3.83 2.73
N ALA A 518 19.19 -3.86 2.86
CA ALA A 518 20.11 -3.31 1.88
C ALA A 518 20.00 -4.00 0.51
N VAL A 519 19.68 -5.30 0.47
CA VAL A 519 19.35 -6.00 -0.77
C VAL A 519 18.09 -5.44 -1.43
N LEU A 520 17.02 -5.23 -0.64
CA LEU A 520 15.77 -4.67 -1.16
C LEU A 520 15.96 -3.21 -1.60
N GLU A 521 16.81 -2.46 -0.91
CA GLU A 521 17.16 -1.08 -1.29
C GLU A 521 17.87 -1.02 -2.65
N LYS A 522 18.79 -1.95 -2.94
CA LYS A 522 19.40 -2.04 -4.27
C LYS A 522 18.36 -2.31 -5.36
N LEU A 523 17.34 -3.12 -5.07
CA LEU A 523 16.23 -3.35 -5.99
C LEU A 523 15.33 -2.12 -6.15
N ARG A 524 15.14 -1.31 -5.11
CA ARG A 524 14.43 -0.02 -5.20
C ARG A 524 15.14 0.96 -6.13
N GLN A 525 16.47 0.98 -6.11
CA GLN A 525 17.28 1.89 -6.93
C GLN A 525 17.39 1.44 -8.40
N ALA A 526 17.19 0.14 -8.66
CA ALA A 526 17.24 -0.44 -10.00
C ALA A 526 15.90 -0.44 -10.73
N ALA A 527 14.79 -0.21 -10.01
CA ALA A 527 13.42 -0.12 -10.52
C ALA A 527 13.04 1.33 -10.82
#